data_AF-A0A7C3QEG6-F1
#
_entry.id   AF-A0A7C3QEG6-F1
#
_cell.length_a   1.000
_cell.length_b   1.000
_cell.length_c   1.000
_cell.angle_alpha   90.00
_cell.angle_beta   90.00
_cell.angle_gamma   90.00
#
_symmetry.space_group_name_H-M   'P 1'
#
loop_
_entity.id
_entity.type
_entity.pdbx_description
1 polymer ?
#
loop_
_entity_poly.entity_id
_entity_poly.type
_entity_poly.pdbx_seq_one_letter_code
_entity_poly.pdbx_strand_id
1 'polypeptide(L)'
;MEYRLLVDDEYAYVATPEKALLDLIRFRPKGDSPEYIESLRLQNLEILDLERLRRLAARSGKPRLKRATRVIKEPARREAEEYEPL
;
A
#
# COMPACT_ATOMS: atom_id res chain seq x y z
N MET A 1 -11.31 -3.33 3.69
CA MET A 1 -12.28 -2.25 3.48
C MET A 1 -12.64 -1.73 4.84
N GLU A 2 -12.82 -0.43 4.98
CA GLU A 2 -13.29 0.23 6.19
C GLU A 2 -14.51 1.08 5.82
N TYR A 3 -15.43 1.22 6.75
CA TYR A 3 -16.61 2.05 6.56
C TYR A 3 -16.20 3.50 6.77
N ARG A 4 -16.42 4.36 5.77
CA ARG A 4 -15.95 5.75 5.76
C ARG A 4 -17.04 6.68 5.22
N LEU A 5 -17.16 7.85 5.84
CA LEU A 5 -17.96 8.97 5.35
C LEU A 5 -17.32 9.54 4.08
N LEU A 6 -18.12 9.74 3.03
CA LEU A 6 -17.69 10.29 1.74
C LEU A 6 -18.01 11.78 1.66
N VAL A 7 -19.28 12.12 1.37
CA VAL A 7 -19.83 13.47 1.19
C VAL A 7 -21.33 13.42 1.59
N ASP A 8 -21.90 14.52 2.08
CA ASP A 8 -23.35 14.66 2.38
C ASP A 8 -23.94 13.53 3.26
N ASP A 9 -23.25 13.15 4.33
CA ASP A 9 -23.64 12.06 5.24
C ASP A 9 -23.77 10.68 4.55
N GLU A 10 -23.23 10.52 3.34
CA GLU A 10 -23.15 9.23 2.66
C GLU A 10 -21.94 8.42 3.10
N TYR A 11 -22.16 7.15 3.41
CA TYR A 11 -21.12 6.24 3.86
C TYR A 11 -20.94 5.08 2.89
N ALA A 12 -19.69 4.68 2.69
CA ALA A 12 -19.36 3.51 1.89
C ALA A 12 -18.22 2.71 2.51
N TYR A 13 -18.11 1.46 2.08
CA TYR A 13 -16.92 0.67 2.32
C TYR A 13 -15.83 1.09 1.34
N VAL A 14 -14.78 1.70 1.86
CA VAL A 14 -13.62 2.15 1.09
C VAL A 14 -12.44 1.21 1.36
N ALA A 15 -11.61 0.96 0.34
CA ALA A 15 -10.37 0.21 0.54
C ALA A 15 -9.44 0.98 1.50
N THR A 16 -8.82 0.25 2.42
CA THR A 16 -7.72 0.85 3.20
C THR A 16 -6.55 1.12 2.24
N PRO A 17 -5.65 2.07 2.55
CA PRO A 17 -4.48 2.36 1.72
C PRO A 17 -3.70 1.10 1.35
N GLU A 18 -3.51 0.18 2.30
CA GLU A 18 -2.80 -1.09 2.07
C GLU A 18 -3.54 -1.99 1.09
N LYS A 19 -4.87 -2.07 1.20
CA LYS A 19 -5.69 -2.87 0.30
C LYS A 19 -5.69 -2.28 -1.11
N ALA A 20 -5.85 -0.96 -1.23
CA ALA A 20 -5.83 -0.26 -2.50
C ALA A 20 -4.49 -0.44 -3.23
N LEU A 21 -3.38 -0.31 -2.51
CA LEU A 21 -2.03 -0.52 -3.07
C LEU A 21 -1.83 -1.96 -3.57
N LEU A 22 -2.25 -2.96 -2.78
CA LEU A 22 -2.19 -4.36 -3.21
C LEU A 22 -3.08 -4.66 -4.42
N ASP A 23 -4.23 -4.01 -4.53
CA ASP A 23 -5.12 -4.17 -5.69
C ASP A 23 -4.51 -3.55 -6.96
N LEU A 24 -3.96 -2.34 -6.85
CA LEU A 24 -3.23 -1.68 -7.95
C LEU A 24 -2.14 -2.60 -8.50
N ILE A 25 -1.31 -3.13 -7.59
CA ILE A 25 -0.24 -4.07 -7.92
C ILE A 25 -0.78 -5.37 -8.52
N ARG A 26 -1.91 -5.89 -8.02
CA ARG A 26 -2.55 -7.12 -8.52
C ARG A 26 -3.01 -7.01 -9.97
N PHE A 27 -3.44 -5.84 -10.42
CA PHE A 27 -4.00 -5.67 -11.77
C PHE A 27 -2.94 -5.36 -12.83
N ARG A 28 -1.68 -5.16 -12.46
CA ARG A 28 -0.58 -4.96 -13.43
C ARG A 28 0.28 -6.22 -13.64
N PRO A 29 0.60 -6.57 -14.90
CA PRO A 29 1.70 -7.47 -15.20
C PRO A 29 3.00 -6.93 -14.59
N LYS A 30 3.80 -7.80 -13.96
CA LYS A 30 5.04 -7.43 -13.25
C LYS A 30 4.86 -6.31 -12.21
N GLY A 31 3.64 -6.13 -11.67
CA GLY A 31 3.37 -5.08 -10.69
C GLY A 31 4.11 -5.25 -9.35
N ASP A 32 4.76 -6.39 -9.11
CA ASP A 32 5.60 -6.64 -7.94
C ASP A 32 7.09 -6.33 -8.18
N SER A 33 7.47 -5.79 -9.34
CA SER A 33 8.87 -5.43 -9.61
C SER A 33 9.27 -4.13 -8.90
N PRO A 34 10.53 -3.99 -8.45
CA PRO A 34 11.07 -2.75 -7.92
C PRO A 34 10.86 -1.56 -8.85
N GLU A 35 11.13 -1.74 -10.15
CA GLU A 35 11.03 -0.68 -11.15
C GLU A 35 9.61 -0.18 -11.30
N TYR A 36 8.62 -1.08 -11.27
CA TYR A 36 7.21 -0.68 -11.30
C TYR A 36 6.84 0.09 -10.02
N ILE A 37 7.21 -0.43 -8.84
CA ILE A 37 6.85 0.19 -7.56
C ILE A 37 7.52 1.57 -7.42
N GLU A 38 8.76 1.73 -7.86
CA GLU A 38 9.45 3.03 -7.94
C GLU A 38 8.76 3.99 -8.93
N SER A 39 8.32 3.47 -10.09
CA SER A 39 7.59 4.28 -11.08
C SER A 39 6.26 4.84 -10.57
N LEU A 40 5.67 4.24 -9.52
CA LEU A 40 4.45 4.75 -8.90
C LEU A 40 4.67 6.07 -8.17
N ARG A 41 5.92 6.42 -7.82
CA ARG A 41 6.27 7.63 -7.06
C ARG A 41 5.35 7.81 -5.86
N LEU A 42 5.21 6.74 -5.07
CA LEU A 42 4.35 6.75 -3.89
C LEU A 42 4.81 7.87 -2.94
N GLN A 43 3.83 8.49 -2.29
CA GLN A 43 4.00 9.55 -1.31
C GLN A 43 3.11 9.21 -0.11
N ASN A 44 3.41 9.82 1.04
CA ASN A 44 2.71 9.66 2.29
C ASN A 44 2.72 8.20 2.77
N LEU A 45 3.84 7.48 2.60
CA LEU A 45 3.93 6.06 2.98
C LEU A 45 3.90 5.84 4.50
N GLU A 46 4.10 6.88 5.30
CA GLU A 46 3.96 6.86 6.77
C GLU A 46 2.55 6.50 7.23
N ILE A 47 1.51 6.74 6.40
CA ILE A 47 0.13 6.37 6.74
C ILE A 47 -0.11 4.85 6.60
N LEU A 48 0.81 4.11 5.97
CA LEU A 48 0.65 2.68 5.76
C LEU A 48 0.93 1.90 7.04
N ASP A 49 -0.04 1.09 7.48
CA ASP A 49 0.23 0.01 8.44
C ASP A 49 0.92 -1.15 7.71
N LEU A 50 2.25 -1.19 7.78
CA LEU A 50 3.07 -2.22 7.13
C LEU A 50 2.74 -3.65 7.61
N GLU A 51 2.29 -3.82 8.84
CA GLU A 51 1.87 -5.12 9.35
C GLU A 51 0.51 -5.53 8.77
N ARG A 52 -0.43 -4.59 8.63
CA ARG A 52 -1.70 -4.81 7.91
C ARG A 52 -1.46 -5.12 6.44
N LEU A 53 -0.57 -4.39 5.78
CA LEU A 53 -0.16 -4.65 4.39
C LEU A 53 0.37 -6.08 4.23
N ARG A 54 1.28 -6.51 5.13
CA ARG A 54 1.82 -7.86 5.16
C ARG A 54 0.73 -8.92 5.38
N ARG A 55 -0.18 -8.71 6.33
CA ARG A 55 -1.30 -9.63 6.61
C ARG A 55 -2.25 -9.76 5.41
N LEU A 56 -2.60 -8.66 4.75
CA LEU A 56 -3.46 -8.67 3.56
C LEU A 56 -2.81 -9.41 2.39
N ALA A 57 -1.52 -9.17 2.14
CA ALA A 57 -0.76 -9.89 1.13
C ALA A 57 -0.67 -11.39 1.45
N ALA A 58 -0.45 -11.77 2.71
CA ALA A 58 -0.41 -13.16 3.14
C ALA A 58 -1.75 -13.88 2.90
N ARG A 59 -2.87 -13.26 3.31
CA ARG A 59 -4.23 -13.78 3.11
C ARG A 59 -4.61 -13.95 1.65
N SER A 60 -4.03 -13.16 0.75
CA SER A 60 -4.31 -13.26 -0.68
C SER A 60 -3.84 -14.57 -1.33
N GLY A 61 -2.93 -15.31 -0.68
CA GLY A 61 -2.29 -16.51 -1.22
C GLY A 61 -1.34 -16.27 -2.40
N LYS A 62 -1.20 -15.04 -2.91
CA LYS A 62 -0.43 -14.75 -4.13
C LYS A 62 1.04 -14.45 -3.81
N PRO A 63 2.01 -15.24 -4.31
CA PRO A 63 3.43 -14.99 -4.05
C PRO A 63 3.92 -13.60 -4.49
N ARG A 64 3.40 -13.09 -5.63
CA ARG A 64 3.68 -11.74 -6.13
C ARG A 64 3.32 -10.63 -5.14
N LEU A 65 2.19 -10.76 -4.44
CA LEU A 65 1.77 -9.73 -3.48
C LEU A 65 2.66 -9.74 -2.24
N LYS A 66 3.13 -10.93 -1.81
CA LYS A 66 4.11 -11.04 -0.72
C LYS A 66 5.48 -10.45 -1.11
N ARG A 67 5.88 -10.53 -2.38
CA ARG A 67 7.11 -9.88 -2.87
C ARG A 67 6.95 -8.37 -2.90
N ALA A 68 5.83 -7.87 -3.44
CA ALA A 68 5.52 -6.46 -3.46
C ALA A 68 5.62 -5.80 -2.07
N THR A 69 5.10 -6.44 -1.01
CA THR A 69 5.22 -5.90 0.36
C THR A 69 6.65 -5.73 0.84
N ARG A 70 7.59 -6.55 0.35
CA ARG A 70 9.02 -6.40 0.70
C ARG A 70 9.63 -5.20 -0.01
N VAL A 71 9.29 -5.01 -1.28
CA VAL A 71 9.76 -3.89 -2.09
C VAL A 71 9.23 -2.56 -1.55
N ILE A 72 7.95 -2.48 -1.18
CA ILE A 72 7.31 -1.27 -0.62
C ILE A 72 7.92 -0.84 0.73
N LYS A 73 8.46 -1.80 1.50
CA LYS A 73 9.00 -1.53 2.83
C LYS A 73 10.17 -0.55 2.81
N GLU A 74 11.00 -0.61 1.78
CA GLU A 74 12.21 0.24 1.69
C GLU A 74 11.88 1.71 1.38
N PRO A 75 11.02 2.05 0.38
CA PRO A 75 10.51 3.41 0.23
C PRO A 75 9.81 3.94 1.48
N ALA A 76 8.98 3.12 2.15
CA ALA A 76 8.24 3.55 3.34
C ALA A 76 9.16 3.87 4.53
N ARG A 77 10.27 3.12 4.67
CA ARG A 77 11.30 3.42 5.67
C ARG A 77 12.06 4.69 5.36
N ARG A 78 12.50 4.86 4.10
CA ARG A 78 13.22 6.06 3.66
C ARG A 78 12.41 7.33 3.93
N GLU A 79 11.12 7.34 3.57
CA GLU A 79 10.24 8.48 3.83
C GLU A 79 10.08 8.76 5.33
N ALA A 80 9.99 7.73 6.17
CA ALA A 80 9.90 7.89 7.62
C ALA A 80 11.20 8.39 8.27
N GLU A 81 12.36 8.07 7.68
CA GLU A 81 13.69 8.51 8.14
C GLU A 81 14.05 9.93 7.64
N GLU A 82 13.49 10.37 6.52
CA GLU A 82 13.76 11.67 5.89
C GLU A 82 12.98 12.84 6.55
N TYR A 83 11.95 12.55 7.35
CA TYR A 83 11.26 13.55 8.17
C TYR A 83 12.12 13.97 9.39
N GLU A 84 12.95 15.00 9.23
CA GLU A 84 13.32 15.87 10.35
C GLU A 84 12.12 16.78 10.68
N PRO A 85 11.58 16.76 11.90
CA PRO A 85 10.59 17.75 12.31
C PRO A 85 11.28 19.12 12.40
N LEU A 86 10.95 20.01 11.46
CA LEU A 86 11.27 21.43 11.51
C LEU A 86 10.47 22.15 12.62
#